data_AF-A0A1I3Q2S5-F1
#
_entry.id   AF-A0A1I3Q2S5-F1
#
_cell.length_a   1.000
_cell.length_b   1.000
_cell.length_c   1.000
_cell.angle_alpha   90.00
_cell.angle_beta   90.00
_cell.angle_gamma   90.00
#
_symmetry.space_group_name_H-M   'P 1'
#
loop_
_entity.id
_entity.type
_entity.pdbx_description
1 polymer ?
#
loop_
_entity_poly.entity_id
_entity_poly.type
_entity_poly.pdbx_seq_one_letter_code
_entity_poly.pdbx_strand_id
1 'polypeptide(L)'
;MGTWGVDSFDNDDAGDFVAALEADKSEPPVVNAERVIAALDAVFAQSAQGLDAGVAAIGVAAADIVATSLGQSRATEKADPYELENALKFNDDAVGKAVAVLSRVRADGSELAALWDETDDAEDWRTALSALEARLRKAAETHGLDPTFVPEDEGGMSEEQTIRDTVDQVYDDMMVEMERVADTGAGDPQVEMLRHLVRKMHLVHKDITNMRYFVVDSLDTLTARIDRIEKAGQ
;
A
#
# COMPACT_ATOMS: atom_id res chain seq x y z
N MET A 1 18.81 -12.51 18.57
CA MET A 1 18.22 -13.76 18.05
C MET A 1 16.76 -13.47 17.95
N GLY A 2 16.30 -13.22 16.73
CA GLY A 2 14.88 -12.94 16.51
C GLY A 2 14.05 -14.20 16.39
N THR A 3 12.75 -14.05 16.58
CA THR A 3 11.76 -15.11 16.34
C THR A 3 11.57 -15.26 14.84
N TRP A 4 11.66 -16.50 14.36
CA TRP A 4 11.49 -16.89 12.97
C TRP A 4 10.60 -18.13 12.92
N GLY A 5 9.64 -18.13 12.01
CA GLY A 5 8.73 -19.25 11.76
C GLY A 5 8.06 -19.09 10.41
N VAL A 6 7.48 -20.19 9.91
CA VAL A 6 6.89 -20.26 8.57
C VAL A 6 5.57 -19.50 8.45
N ASP A 7 4.97 -19.11 9.58
CA ASP A 7 3.71 -18.38 9.59
C ASP A 7 3.89 -16.87 9.43
N SER A 8 2.86 -16.22 8.90
CA SER A 8 2.85 -14.81 8.48
C SER A 8 3.20 -13.80 9.57
N PHE A 9 3.15 -14.22 10.84
CA PHE A 9 3.36 -13.36 12.01
C PHE A 9 4.55 -13.78 12.88
N ASP A 10 5.25 -14.87 12.52
CA ASP A 10 6.30 -15.44 13.36
C ASP A 10 7.64 -14.70 13.24
N ASN A 11 7.82 -13.90 12.19
CA ASN A 11 9.01 -13.07 12.02
C ASN A 11 8.90 -11.83 12.92
N ASP A 12 9.98 -11.46 13.62
CA ASP A 12 10.00 -10.30 14.52
C ASP A 12 9.44 -9.01 13.89
N ASP A 13 9.82 -8.66 12.66
CA ASP A 13 9.33 -7.43 12.01
C ASP A 13 7.80 -7.50 11.74
N ALA A 14 7.31 -8.70 11.41
CA ALA A 14 5.87 -8.95 11.27
C ALA A 14 5.15 -8.88 12.62
N GLY A 15 5.76 -9.44 13.68
CA GLY A 15 5.25 -9.38 15.04
C GLY A 15 5.17 -7.97 15.59
N ASP A 16 6.19 -7.15 15.36
CA ASP A 16 6.23 -5.73 15.75
C ASP A 16 5.17 -4.92 15.01
N PHE A 17 4.98 -5.18 13.71
CA PHE A 17 3.90 -4.57 12.93
C PHE A 17 2.51 -4.92 13.47
N VAL A 18 2.26 -6.20 13.76
CA VAL A 18 1.00 -6.64 14.38
C VAL A 18 0.80 -6.01 15.75
N ALA A 19 1.83 -5.97 16.59
CA ALA A 19 1.77 -5.35 17.90
C ALA A 19 1.43 -3.85 17.82
N ALA A 20 1.96 -3.14 16.82
CA ALA A 20 1.63 -1.74 16.57
C ALA A 20 0.16 -1.54 16.17
N LEU A 21 -0.40 -2.42 15.32
CA LEU A 21 -1.84 -2.40 15.00
C LEU A 21 -2.71 -2.70 16.22
N GLU A 22 -2.25 -3.61 17.10
CA GLU A 22 -2.99 -3.95 18.32
C GLU A 22 -2.94 -2.87 19.40
N ALA A 23 -1.82 -2.18 19.54
CA ALA A 23 -1.66 -1.07 20.48
C ALA A 23 -2.64 0.08 20.16
N ASP A 24 -2.93 0.28 18.88
CA ASP A 24 -3.76 1.38 18.37
C ASP A 24 -5.22 0.96 18.11
N LYS A 25 -5.73 -0.07 18.79
CA LYS A 25 -7.15 -0.48 18.73
C LYS A 25 -8.15 0.61 19.15
N SER A 26 -7.69 1.72 19.72
CA SER A 26 -8.53 2.91 20.00
C SER A 26 -8.71 3.84 18.80
N GLU A 27 -7.88 3.72 17.77
CA GLU A 27 -7.99 4.49 16.53
C GLU A 27 -9.14 3.97 15.66
N PRO A 28 -9.74 4.81 14.80
CA PRO A 28 -10.75 4.37 13.85
C PRO A 28 -10.23 3.24 12.94
N PRO A 29 -11.03 2.20 12.62
CA PRO A 29 -10.59 1.08 11.77
C PRO A 29 -9.98 1.48 10.42
N VAL A 30 -10.39 2.63 9.87
CA VAL A 30 -9.81 3.17 8.63
C VAL A 30 -8.31 3.46 8.74
N VAL A 31 -7.82 3.89 9.92
CA VAL A 31 -6.40 4.19 10.15
C VAL A 31 -5.57 2.91 10.09
N ASN A 32 -6.08 1.83 10.69
CA ASN A 32 -5.41 0.53 10.63
C ASN A 32 -5.47 -0.07 9.22
N ALA A 33 -6.55 0.16 8.48
CA ALA A 33 -6.63 -0.24 7.07
C ALA A 33 -5.58 0.52 6.23
N GLU A 34 -5.43 1.83 6.40
CA GLU A 34 -4.40 2.62 5.71
C GLU A 34 -2.98 2.11 6.02
N ARG A 35 -2.70 1.71 7.27
CA ARG A 35 -1.40 1.13 7.65
C ARG A 35 -1.16 -0.24 7.01
N VAL A 36 -2.18 -1.08 6.92
CA VAL A 36 -2.09 -2.37 6.21
C VAL A 36 -1.81 -2.14 4.72
N ILE A 37 -2.47 -1.17 4.09
CA ILE A 37 -2.22 -0.82 2.68
C ILE A 37 -0.81 -0.23 2.50
N ALA A 38 -0.39 0.67 3.38
CA ALA A 38 0.96 1.24 3.34
C ALA A 38 2.05 0.18 3.50
N ALA A 39 1.82 -0.87 4.31
CA ALA A 39 2.71 -2.01 4.44
C ALA A 39 2.82 -2.82 3.14
N LEU A 40 1.71 -2.98 2.39
CA LEU A 40 1.75 -3.62 1.07
C LEU A 40 2.48 -2.74 0.05
N ASP A 41 2.22 -1.43 0.05
CA ASP A 41 2.86 -0.47 -0.86
C ASP A 41 4.37 -0.36 -0.61
N ALA A 42 4.81 -0.47 0.65
CA ALA A 42 6.23 -0.44 1.02
C ALA A 42 7.05 -1.55 0.34
N VAL A 43 6.44 -2.70 0.04
CA VAL A 43 7.10 -3.80 -0.71
C VAL A 43 7.44 -3.37 -2.13
N PHE A 44 6.57 -2.60 -2.77
CA PHE A 44 6.76 -2.11 -4.14
C PHE A 44 7.60 -0.83 -4.20
N ALA A 45 7.70 -0.08 -3.09
CA ALA A 45 8.62 1.05 -2.98
C ALA A 45 10.11 0.62 -2.86
N GLN A 46 10.36 -0.67 -2.58
CA GLN A 46 11.72 -1.22 -2.60
C GLN A 46 12.21 -1.42 -4.03
N SER A 47 13.53 -1.30 -4.22
CA SER A 47 14.15 -1.50 -5.53
C SER A 47 13.85 -2.90 -6.09
N ALA A 48 13.71 -3.02 -7.42
CA ALA A 48 13.53 -4.31 -8.07
C ALA A 48 14.69 -5.29 -7.78
N GLN A 49 15.90 -4.76 -7.50
CA GLN A 49 17.12 -5.54 -7.27
C GLN A 49 17.34 -5.94 -5.81
N GLY A 50 16.52 -5.44 -4.87
CA GLY A 50 16.68 -5.73 -3.45
C GLY A 50 15.43 -5.35 -2.67
N LEU A 51 14.68 -6.38 -2.27
CA LEU A 51 13.61 -6.29 -1.27
C LEU A 51 14.16 -6.79 0.06
N ASP A 52 14.25 -5.89 1.03
CA ASP A 52 14.67 -6.13 2.40
C ASP A 52 13.79 -7.18 3.11
N ALA A 53 14.40 -8.03 3.94
CA ALA A 53 13.72 -9.14 4.59
C ALA A 53 12.62 -8.69 5.57
N GLY A 54 12.85 -7.59 6.30
CA GLY A 54 11.87 -7.04 7.25
C GLY A 54 10.66 -6.44 6.53
N VAL A 55 10.91 -5.69 5.44
CA VAL A 55 9.82 -5.16 4.58
C VAL A 55 9.02 -6.30 3.96
N ALA A 56 9.68 -7.36 3.48
CA ALA A 56 9.02 -8.55 2.95
C ALA A 56 8.16 -9.25 4.01
N ALA A 57 8.68 -9.42 5.24
CA ALA A 57 7.95 -10.06 6.33
C ALA A 57 6.70 -9.27 6.73
N ILE A 58 6.81 -7.95 6.86
CA ILE A 58 5.69 -7.05 7.11
C ILE A 58 4.65 -7.14 5.98
N GLY A 59 5.09 -7.18 4.73
CA GLY A 59 4.21 -7.36 3.56
C GLY A 59 3.41 -8.67 3.60
N VAL A 60 4.04 -9.78 4.00
CA VAL A 60 3.36 -11.07 4.18
C VAL A 60 2.33 -11.00 5.31
N ALA A 61 2.67 -10.38 6.44
CA ALA A 61 1.74 -10.17 7.56
C ALA A 61 0.52 -9.33 7.13
N ALA A 62 0.75 -8.22 6.43
CA ALA A 62 -0.30 -7.36 5.90
C ALA A 62 -1.22 -8.12 4.92
N ALA A 63 -0.66 -8.98 4.06
CA ALA A 63 -1.43 -9.82 3.15
C ALA A 63 -2.33 -10.83 3.91
N ASP A 64 -1.85 -11.40 5.02
CA ASP A 64 -2.67 -12.29 5.85
C ASP A 64 -3.79 -11.55 6.60
N ILE A 65 -3.51 -10.33 7.05
CA ILE A 65 -4.55 -9.45 7.63
C ILE A 65 -5.63 -9.17 6.61
N VAL A 66 -5.29 -8.85 5.34
CA VAL A 66 -6.30 -8.64 4.28
C VAL A 66 -7.17 -9.89 4.08
N ALA A 67 -6.56 -11.08 3.97
CA ALA A 67 -7.32 -12.33 3.80
C ALA A 67 -8.27 -12.58 4.98
N THR A 68 -7.77 -12.41 6.20
CA THR A 68 -8.49 -12.63 7.46
C THR A 68 -9.63 -11.63 7.65
N SER A 69 -9.38 -10.36 7.36
CA SER A 69 -10.39 -9.29 7.42
C SER A 69 -11.49 -9.44 6.37
N LEU A 70 -11.21 -10.12 5.25
CA LEU A 70 -12.22 -10.47 4.25
C LEU A 70 -12.87 -11.84 4.49
N GLY A 71 -12.73 -12.40 5.68
CA GLY A 71 -13.41 -13.63 6.11
C GLY A 71 -12.74 -14.92 5.62
N GLN A 72 -11.50 -14.86 5.11
CA GLN A 72 -10.68 -16.01 4.75
C GLN A 72 -9.52 -16.17 5.76
N SER A 73 -9.86 -16.22 7.05
CA SER A 73 -8.90 -16.53 8.12
C SER A 73 -8.43 -17.99 8.05
N ARG A 74 -7.33 -18.31 8.72
CA ARG A 74 -7.01 -19.71 9.00
C ARG A 74 -8.10 -20.30 9.88
N ALA A 75 -8.40 -21.59 9.73
CA ALA A 75 -9.56 -22.23 10.38
C ALA A 75 -9.60 -22.11 11.92
N THR A 76 -8.47 -21.80 12.54
CA THR A 76 -8.30 -21.63 13.99
C THR A 76 -8.44 -20.17 14.47
N GLU A 77 -8.58 -19.21 13.57
CA GLU A 77 -8.54 -17.77 13.88
C GLU A 77 -9.93 -17.13 13.75
N LYS A 78 -10.16 -16.09 14.56
CA LYS A 78 -11.38 -15.27 14.49
C LYS A 78 -11.42 -14.55 13.14
N ALA A 79 -12.62 -14.49 12.53
CA ALA A 79 -12.84 -13.63 11.37
C ALA A 79 -12.63 -12.16 11.77
N ASP A 80 -11.81 -11.45 10.99
CA ASP A 80 -11.49 -10.02 11.12
C ASP A 80 -11.22 -9.51 12.55
N PRO A 81 -10.07 -9.83 13.15
CA PRO A 81 -9.75 -9.38 14.52
C PRO A 81 -9.54 -7.86 14.64
N TYR A 82 -9.45 -7.13 13.52
CA TYR A 82 -9.15 -5.71 13.45
C TYR A 82 -10.31 -4.83 12.94
N GLU A 83 -11.48 -5.44 12.67
CA GLU A 83 -12.68 -4.74 12.15
C GLU A 83 -12.44 -3.97 10.84
N LEU A 84 -11.55 -4.49 9.97
CA LEU A 84 -11.13 -3.86 8.72
C LEU A 84 -11.96 -4.26 7.51
N GLU A 85 -12.87 -5.24 7.61
CA GLU A 85 -13.64 -5.79 6.49
C GLU A 85 -14.26 -4.69 5.62
N ASN A 86 -14.95 -3.73 6.26
CA ASN A 86 -15.61 -2.64 5.54
C ASN A 86 -14.58 -1.72 4.85
N ALA A 87 -13.51 -1.34 5.55
CA ALA A 87 -12.50 -0.44 5.02
C ALA A 87 -11.77 -1.05 3.81
N LEU A 88 -11.41 -2.33 3.89
CA LEU A 88 -10.71 -3.03 2.82
C LEU A 88 -11.62 -3.33 1.61
N LYS A 89 -12.92 -3.54 1.81
CA LYS A 89 -13.88 -3.66 0.68
C LYS A 89 -14.05 -2.37 -0.11
N PHE A 90 -13.79 -1.21 0.49
CA PHE A 90 -13.79 0.07 -0.23
C PHE A 90 -12.47 0.36 -0.94
N ASN A 91 -11.44 -0.44 -0.69
CA ASN A 91 -10.17 -0.37 -1.39
C ASN A 91 -10.04 -1.53 -2.38
N ASP A 92 -10.50 -1.30 -3.61
CA ASP A 92 -10.62 -2.32 -4.66
C ASP A 92 -9.26 -2.99 -5.01
N ASP A 93 -8.12 -2.34 -4.71
CA ASP A 93 -6.79 -2.86 -5.00
C ASP A 93 -6.19 -3.71 -3.86
N ALA A 94 -6.78 -3.72 -2.66
CA ALA A 94 -6.15 -4.31 -1.47
C ALA A 94 -5.83 -5.80 -1.64
N VAL A 95 -6.75 -6.56 -2.23
CA VAL A 95 -6.55 -8.00 -2.48
C VAL A 95 -5.55 -8.22 -3.60
N GLY A 96 -5.63 -7.44 -4.68
CA GLY A 96 -4.66 -7.50 -5.78
C GLY A 96 -3.24 -7.21 -5.27
N LYS A 97 -3.05 -6.13 -4.51
CA LYS A 97 -1.78 -5.75 -3.88
C LYS A 97 -1.26 -6.87 -3.00
N ALA A 98 -2.10 -7.44 -2.13
CA ALA A 98 -1.71 -8.56 -1.28
C ALA A 98 -1.22 -9.77 -2.09
N VAL A 99 -1.92 -10.13 -3.19
CA VAL A 99 -1.49 -11.22 -4.09
C VAL A 99 -0.16 -10.89 -4.79
N ALA A 100 -0.01 -9.66 -5.26
CA ALA A 100 1.23 -9.20 -5.92
C ALA A 100 2.42 -9.15 -4.95
N VAL A 101 2.21 -8.78 -3.68
CA VAL A 101 3.24 -8.82 -2.64
C VAL A 101 3.77 -10.24 -2.45
N LEU A 102 2.90 -11.24 -2.36
CA LEU A 102 3.33 -12.64 -2.23
C LEU A 102 4.14 -13.12 -3.44
N SER A 103 3.83 -12.60 -4.62
CA SER A 103 4.60 -12.90 -5.84
C SER A 103 5.99 -12.25 -5.77
N ARG A 104 6.08 -10.98 -5.37
CA ARG A 104 7.34 -10.22 -5.23
C ARG A 104 8.25 -10.77 -4.13
N VAL A 105 7.67 -11.24 -3.02
CA VAL A 105 8.40 -11.84 -1.88
C VAL A 105 9.00 -13.20 -2.25
N ARG A 106 8.38 -13.96 -3.15
CA ARG A 106 8.93 -15.25 -3.64
C ARG A 106 9.92 -15.10 -4.79
N ALA A 107 9.98 -13.92 -5.41
CA ALA A 107 10.79 -13.68 -6.59
C ALA A 107 12.28 -13.51 -6.25
N ASP A 108 13.11 -13.66 -7.26
CA ASP A 108 14.53 -13.35 -7.19
C ASP A 108 14.73 -11.88 -6.75
N GLY A 109 15.70 -11.62 -5.88
CA GLY A 109 15.94 -10.30 -5.30
C GLY A 109 15.11 -9.98 -4.06
N SER A 110 14.35 -10.94 -3.51
CA SER A 110 13.89 -10.88 -2.12
C SER A 110 14.95 -11.46 -1.18
N GLU A 111 15.41 -10.65 -0.24
CA GLU A 111 16.31 -11.11 0.83
C GLU A 111 15.61 -12.16 1.70
N LEU A 112 14.32 -12.01 1.99
CA LEU A 112 13.55 -12.99 2.76
C LEU A 112 13.52 -14.37 2.08
N ALA A 113 13.29 -14.42 0.76
CA ALA A 113 13.34 -15.68 0.02
C ALA A 113 14.73 -16.31 0.07
N ALA A 114 15.79 -15.51 -0.13
CA ALA A 114 17.17 -15.98 -0.06
C ALA A 114 17.50 -16.56 1.33
N LEU A 115 17.04 -15.92 2.40
CA LEU A 115 17.23 -16.41 3.77
C LEU A 115 16.49 -17.74 4.01
N TRP A 116 15.26 -17.90 3.50
CA TRP A 116 14.54 -19.17 3.61
C TRP A 116 15.19 -20.30 2.81
N ASP A 117 15.74 -19.98 1.63
CA ASP A 117 16.44 -20.95 0.77
C ASP A 117 17.70 -21.56 1.40
N GLU A 118 18.25 -20.91 2.43
CA GLU A 118 19.38 -21.42 3.22
C GLU A 118 18.94 -22.37 4.35
N THR A 119 17.63 -22.61 4.53
CA THR A 119 17.07 -23.45 5.61
C THR A 119 16.40 -24.73 5.07
N ASP A 120 16.23 -25.72 5.96
CA ASP A 120 15.52 -26.97 5.62
C ASP A 120 13.99 -26.77 5.47
N ASP A 121 13.46 -25.65 5.94
CA ASP A 121 12.01 -25.34 5.99
C ASP A 121 11.53 -24.49 4.79
N ALA A 122 12.39 -24.28 3.79
CA ALA A 122 12.11 -23.43 2.62
C ALA A 122 10.85 -23.86 1.85
N GLU A 123 10.60 -25.17 1.73
CA GLU A 123 9.41 -25.72 1.06
C GLU A 123 8.14 -25.48 1.87
N ASP A 124 8.22 -25.59 3.20
CA ASP A 124 7.09 -25.36 4.10
C ASP A 124 6.70 -23.88 4.09
N TRP A 125 7.67 -22.96 4.11
CA TRP A 125 7.42 -21.52 3.97
C TRP A 125 6.74 -21.18 2.63
N ARG A 126 7.24 -21.71 1.50
CA ARG A 126 6.61 -21.50 0.18
C ARG A 126 5.19 -22.06 0.12
N THR A 127 4.95 -23.19 0.79
CA THR A 127 3.62 -23.80 0.92
C THR A 127 2.69 -22.91 1.73
N ALA A 128 3.16 -22.36 2.85
CA ALA A 128 2.39 -21.41 3.67
C ALA A 128 2.00 -20.16 2.87
N LEU A 129 2.93 -19.57 2.10
CA LEU A 129 2.62 -18.44 1.23
C LEU A 129 1.59 -18.82 0.15
N SER A 130 1.70 -20.01 -0.46
CA SER A 130 0.77 -20.46 -1.49
C SER A 130 -0.64 -20.66 -0.93
N ALA A 131 -0.75 -21.17 0.30
CA ALA A 131 -2.02 -21.28 1.02
C ALA A 131 -2.64 -19.91 1.33
N LEU A 132 -1.82 -18.92 1.70
CA LEU A 132 -2.27 -17.54 1.89
C LEU A 132 -2.77 -16.92 0.57
N GLU A 133 -2.07 -17.11 -0.54
CA GLU A 133 -2.52 -16.62 -1.84
C GLU A 133 -3.88 -17.23 -2.25
N ALA A 134 -4.08 -18.53 -2.00
CA ALA A 134 -5.36 -19.19 -2.27
C ALA A 134 -6.51 -18.58 -1.43
N ARG A 135 -6.25 -18.22 -0.17
CA ARG A 135 -7.23 -17.52 0.69
C ARG A 135 -7.56 -16.14 0.15
N LEU A 136 -6.57 -15.37 -0.29
CA LEU A 136 -6.78 -14.05 -0.91
C LEU A 136 -7.62 -14.14 -2.19
N ARG A 137 -7.32 -15.10 -3.08
CA ARG A 137 -8.10 -15.30 -4.30
C ARG A 137 -9.54 -15.69 -4.00
N LYS A 138 -9.77 -16.54 -3.00
CA LYS A 138 -11.11 -16.88 -2.54
C LYS A 138 -11.84 -15.69 -1.90
N ALA A 139 -11.12 -14.80 -1.22
CA ALA A 139 -11.67 -13.55 -0.70
C ALA A 139 -12.13 -12.64 -1.86
N ALA A 140 -11.30 -12.50 -2.90
CA ALA A 140 -11.66 -11.76 -4.11
C ALA A 140 -12.92 -12.32 -4.77
N GLU A 141 -13.01 -13.65 -4.94
CA GLU A 141 -14.20 -14.31 -5.49
C GLU A 141 -15.46 -14.07 -4.64
N THR A 142 -15.33 -14.14 -3.31
CA THR A 142 -16.45 -13.98 -2.37
C THR A 142 -17.04 -12.57 -2.41
N HIS A 143 -16.18 -11.55 -2.58
CA HIS A 143 -16.58 -10.13 -2.52
C HIS A 143 -16.61 -9.44 -3.88
N GLY A 144 -16.30 -10.13 -4.97
CA GLY A 144 -16.28 -9.57 -6.32
C GLY A 144 -15.15 -8.55 -6.56
N LEU A 145 -14.00 -8.74 -5.89
CA LEU A 145 -12.82 -7.87 -6.00
C LEU A 145 -11.87 -8.38 -7.10
N ASP A 146 -11.01 -7.50 -7.63
CA ASP A 146 -9.98 -7.90 -8.59
C ASP A 146 -8.76 -8.46 -7.84
N PRO A 147 -8.36 -9.74 -8.04
CA PRO A 147 -7.15 -10.29 -7.46
C PRO A 147 -5.89 -9.88 -8.23
N THR A 148 -6.02 -9.09 -9.28
CA THR A 148 -4.92 -8.64 -10.13
C THR A 148 -4.50 -7.24 -9.72
N PHE A 149 -3.23 -7.09 -9.40
CA PHE A 149 -2.57 -5.80 -9.28
C PHE A 149 -1.27 -5.89 -10.05
N VAL A 150 -1.06 -4.92 -10.93
CA VAL A 150 0.21 -4.76 -11.63
C VAL A 150 0.86 -3.55 -10.99
N PRO A 151 1.92 -3.74 -10.18
CA PRO A 151 2.69 -2.62 -9.66
C PRO A 151 3.18 -1.77 -10.84
N GLU A 152 3.17 -0.45 -10.70
CA GLU A 152 3.58 0.46 -11.78
C GLU A 152 5.02 0.21 -12.28
N ASP A 153 5.83 -0.57 -11.55
CA ASP A 153 7.27 -0.75 -11.75
C ASP A 153 7.70 -2.14 -12.28
N GLU A 154 6.80 -3.02 -12.73
CA GLU A 154 7.22 -4.19 -13.55
C GLU A 154 7.67 -3.80 -14.98
N GLY A 155 7.46 -2.53 -15.36
CA GLY A 155 8.19 -1.88 -16.44
C GLY A 155 8.63 -0.53 -15.91
N GLY A 156 9.89 -0.44 -15.46
CA GLY A 156 10.43 0.70 -14.71
C GLY A 156 9.85 2.05 -15.11
N MET A 157 9.52 2.90 -14.12
CA MET A 157 8.92 4.24 -14.26
C MET A 157 9.07 4.79 -15.68
N SER A 158 7.94 4.96 -16.38
CA SER A 158 8.00 5.56 -17.70
C SER A 158 8.75 6.90 -17.62
N GLU A 159 9.50 7.24 -18.67
CA GLU A 159 10.23 8.53 -18.74
C GLU A 159 9.29 9.70 -18.43
N GLU A 160 8.00 9.57 -18.76
CA GLU A 160 6.95 10.53 -18.43
C GLU A 160 6.61 10.60 -16.92
N GLN A 161 6.59 9.49 -16.19
CA GLN A 161 6.44 9.46 -14.73
C GLN A 161 7.69 9.97 -14.03
N THR A 162 8.89 9.56 -14.45
CA THR A 162 10.14 10.11 -13.90
C THR A 162 10.21 11.62 -14.08
N ILE A 163 9.83 12.14 -15.25
CA ILE A 163 9.75 13.57 -15.50
C ILE A 163 8.69 14.24 -14.61
N ARG A 164 7.53 13.60 -14.43
CA ARG A 164 6.45 14.11 -13.58
C ARG A 164 6.88 14.21 -12.12
N ASP A 165 7.44 13.15 -11.56
CA ASP A 165 7.90 13.09 -10.18
C ASP A 165 9.07 14.06 -9.96
N THR A 166 9.96 14.19 -10.95
CA THR A 166 11.03 15.21 -10.92
C THR A 166 10.45 16.63 -10.92
N VAL A 167 9.40 16.89 -11.69
CA VAL A 167 8.75 18.20 -11.74
C VAL A 167 8.04 18.51 -10.41
N ASP A 168 7.37 17.53 -9.81
CA ASP A 168 6.69 17.68 -8.52
C ASP A 168 7.71 17.89 -7.39
N GLN A 169 8.82 17.15 -7.39
CA GLN A 169 9.92 17.35 -6.43
C GLN A 169 10.56 18.74 -6.56
N VAL A 170 10.83 19.20 -7.79
CA VAL A 170 11.38 20.54 -8.03
C VAL A 170 10.41 21.64 -7.58
N TYR A 171 9.11 21.40 -7.74
CA TYR A 171 8.08 22.30 -7.26
C TYR A 171 8.11 22.41 -5.73
N ASP A 172 8.13 21.28 -5.02
CA ASP A 172 8.19 21.26 -3.56
C ASP A 172 9.48 21.88 -3.02
N ASP A 173 10.64 21.58 -3.61
CA ASP A 173 11.93 22.18 -3.23
C ASP A 173 11.91 23.70 -3.40
N MET A 174 11.35 24.20 -4.52
CA MET A 174 11.23 25.63 -4.76
C MET A 174 10.28 26.29 -3.76
N MET A 175 9.20 25.61 -3.38
CA MET A 175 8.24 26.10 -2.38
C MET A 175 8.88 26.21 -1.00
N VAL A 176 9.64 25.19 -0.58
CA VAL A 176 10.39 25.19 0.68
C VAL A 176 11.38 26.35 0.73
N GLU A 177 12.14 26.57 -0.36
CA GLU A 177 13.08 27.70 -0.40
C GLU A 177 12.38 29.06 -0.45
N MET A 178 11.23 29.17 -1.13
CA MET A 178 10.43 30.41 -1.12
C MET A 178 9.89 30.73 0.27
N GLU A 179 9.42 29.72 1.02
CA GLU A 179 9.00 29.89 2.41
C GLU A 179 10.17 30.28 3.31
N ARG A 180 11.34 29.64 3.12
CA ARG A 180 12.58 29.98 3.84
C ARG A 180 13.00 31.43 3.62
N VAL A 181 12.96 31.91 2.37
CA VAL A 181 13.26 33.31 2.01
C VAL A 181 12.21 34.25 2.61
N ALA A 182 10.92 33.88 2.57
CA ALA A 182 9.86 34.69 3.15
C ALA A 182 9.99 34.81 4.69
N ASP A 183 10.42 33.75 5.37
CA ASP A 183 10.66 33.76 6.81
C ASP A 183 11.81 34.69 7.21
N THR A 184 12.85 34.80 6.38
CA THR A 184 13.94 35.77 6.61
C THR A 184 13.52 37.24 6.46
N GLY A 185 12.38 37.51 5.82
CA GLY A 185 11.82 38.85 5.61
C GLY A 185 10.51 39.12 6.36
N ALA A 186 10.19 38.32 7.40
CA ALA A 186 8.92 38.37 8.11
C ALA A 186 8.61 39.78 8.66
N GLY A 187 7.38 40.26 8.39
CA GLY A 187 6.92 41.60 8.78
C GLY A 187 7.04 42.67 7.69
N ASP A 188 7.71 42.40 6.56
CA ASP A 188 7.64 43.24 5.38
C ASP A 188 6.32 43.00 4.60
N PRO A 189 5.50 44.04 4.33
CA PRO A 189 4.25 43.90 3.59
C PRO A 189 4.38 43.28 2.19
N GLN A 190 5.52 43.48 1.51
CA GLN A 190 5.79 42.88 0.20
C GLN A 190 6.10 41.38 0.33
N VAL A 191 6.79 40.99 1.39
CA VAL A 191 7.11 39.58 1.69
C VAL A 191 5.86 38.80 2.10
N GLU A 192 4.96 39.40 2.88
CA GLU A 192 3.69 38.75 3.22
C GLU A 192 2.74 38.60 2.02
N MET A 193 2.76 39.57 1.09
CA MET A 193 2.01 39.46 -0.15
C MET A 193 2.58 38.36 -1.06
N LEU A 194 3.90 38.22 -1.13
CA LEU A 194 4.56 37.10 -1.82
C LEU A 194 4.19 35.76 -1.18
N ARG A 195 4.23 35.64 0.16
CA ARG A 195 3.82 34.43 0.89
C ARG A 195 2.37 34.05 0.60
N HIS A 196 1.48 35.04 0.50
CA HIS A 196 0.08 34.80 0.13
C HIS A 196 -0.10 34.29 -1.30
N LEU A 197 0.64 34.84 -2.27
CA LEU A 197 0.60 34.39 -3.66
C LEU A 197 1.20 32.98 -3.83
N VAL A 198 2.29 32.69 -3.14
CA VAL A 198 2.95 31.37 -3.12
C VAL A 198 2.00 30.30 -2.57
N ARG A 199 1.32 30.56 -1.45
CA ARG A 199 0.29 29.64 -0.91
C ARG A 199 -0.88 29.42 -1.87
N LYS A 200 -1.34 30.46 -2.57
CA LYS A 200 -2.38 30.32 -3.59
C LYS A 200 -1.91 29.48 -4.77
N MET A 201 -0.68 29.66 -5.21
CA MET A 201 -0.09 28.87 -6.30
C MET A 201 0.02 27.40 -5.91
N HIS A 202 0.39 27.10 -4.66
CA HIS A 202 0.43 25.74 -4.11
C HIS A 202 -0.94 25.08 -4.05
N LEU A 203 -1.98 25.81 -3.60
CA LEU A 203 -3.35 25.32 -3.63
C LEU A 203 -3.83 25.01 -5.05
N VAL A 204 -3.53 25.88 -6.02
CA VAL A 204 -3.88 25.66 -7.42
C VAL A 204 -3.13 24.47 -8.02
N HIS A 205 -1.84 24.32 -7.73
CA HIS A 205 -1.05 23.18 -8.19
C HIS A 205 -1.60 21.87 -7.60
N LYS A 206 -1.86 21.83 -6.29
CA LYS A 206 -2.48 20.69 -5.61
C LYS A 206 -3.86 20.37 -6.17
N ASP A 207 -4.69 21.38 -6.48
CA ASP A 207 -6.00 21.18 -7.09
C ASP A 207 -5.90 20.67 -8.54
N ILE A 208 -4.93 21.13 -9.33
CA ILE A 208 -4.69 20.65 -10.70
C ILE A 208 -4.19 19.19 -10.67
N THR A 209 -3.24 18.87 -9.80
CA THR A 209 -2.72 17.53 -9.60
C THR A 209 -3.84 16.59 -9.15
N ASN A 210 -4.60 16.98 -8.11
CA ASN A 210 -5.75 16.21 -7.62
C ASN A 210 -6.87 16.08 -8.66
N MET A 211 -7.22 17.12 -9.43
CA MET A 211 -8.23 17.01 -10.50
C MET A 211 -7.77 16.13 -11.64
N ARG A 212 -6.48 16.13 -11.99
CA ARG A 212 -5.94 15.28 -13.04
C ARG A 212 -6.02 13.79 -12.65
N TYR A 213 -5.80 13.47 -11.38
CA TYR A 213 -5.98 12.12 -10.83
C TYR A 213 -7.46 11.75 -10.60
N PHE A 214 -8.31 12.68 -10.18
CA PHE A 214 -9.72 12.39 -9.91
C PHE A 214 -10.57 12.34 -11.18
N VAL A 215 -10.31 13.15 -12.21
CA VAL A 215 -11.22 13.28 -13.37
C VAL A 215 -10.99 12.20 -14.45
N VAL A 216 -9.75 11.72 -14.61
CA VAL A 216 -9.42 10.75 -15.66
C VAL A 216 -9.71 9.31 -15.22
N ASP A 217 -9.35 8.95 -13.98
CA ASP A 217 -9.63 7.59 -13.48
C ASP A 217 -11.04 7.42 -12.91
N SER A 218 -11.64 8.45 -12.30
CA SER A 218 -12.91 8.22 -11.57
C SER A 218 -14.13 8.15 -12.47
N LEU A 219 -14.23 8.89 -13.58
CA LEU A 219 -15.49 8.96 -14.34
C LEU A 219 -15.75 7.73 -15.20
N ASP A 220 -14.74 7.23 -15.91
CA ASP A 220 -14.87 6.01 -16.71
C ASP A 220 -15.02 4.78 -15.80
N THR A 221 -14.28 4.75 -14.67
CA THR A 221 -14.37 3.67 -13.69
C THR A 221 -15.67 3.71 -12.89
N LEU A 222 -16.19 4.89 -12.52
CA LEU A 222 -17.52 5.04 -11.90
C LEU A 222 -18.62 4.64 -12.86
N THR A 223 -18.52 5.01 -14.14
CA THR A 223 -19.53 4.65 -15.15
C THR A 223 -19.54 3.13 -15.36
N ALA A 224 -18.37 2.51 -15.51
CA ALA A 224 -18.24 1.05 -15.62
C ALA A 224 -18.68 0.31 -14.33
N ARG A 225 -18.56 0.96 -13.16
CA ARG A 225 -19.03 0.43 -11.87
C ARG A 225 -20.56 0.46 -11.77
N ILE A 226 -21.19 1.56 -12.16
CA ILE A 226 -22.66 1.69 -12.18
C ILE A 226 -23.25 0.64 -13.12
N ASP A 227 -22.70 0.48 -14.33
CA ASP A 227 -23.18 -0.48 -15.32
C ASP A 227 -23.07 -1.95 -14.85
N ARG A 228 -22.04 -2.28 -14.06
CA ARG A 228 -21.87 -3.64 -13.49
C ARG A 228 -22.88 -3.93 -12.40
N ILE A 229 -23.16 -2.96 -11.53
CA ILE A 229 -24.14 -3.10 -10.43
C ILE A 229 -25.55 -3.25 -11.00
N GLU A 230 -25.90 -2.49 -12.03
CA GLU A 230 -27.22 -2.59 -12.68
C GLU A 230 -27.46 -3.93 -13.36
N LYS A 231 -26.41 -4.54 -13.93
CA LYS A 231 -26.48 -5.89 -14.55
C LYS A 231 -26.55 -7.02 -13.53
N ALA A 232 -25.94 -6.88 -12.35
CA ALA A 232 -25.97 -7.90 -11.30
C ALA A 232 -27.30 -7.93 -10.53
N GLY A 233 -28.12 -6.88 -10.65
CA GLY A 233 -29.45 -6.78 -10.02
C GLY A 233 -30.63 -7.25 -10.88
N GLN A 234 -30.40 -7.72 -12.11
CA GLN A 234 -31.40 -8.34 -13.01
C GLN A 234 -31.26 -9.86 -13.03
#